data_AF-A0A7Y9SVD2-F1
#
_entry.id   AF-A0A7Y9SVD2-F1
#
_cell.length_a   1.000
_cell.length_b   1.000
_cell.length_c   1.000
_cell.angle_alpha   90.00
_cell.angle_beta   90.00
_cell.angle_gamma   90.00
#
_symmetry.space_group_name_H-M   'P 1'
#
loop_
_entity.id
_entity.type
_entity.pdbx_description
1 polymer ?
#
loop_
_entity_poly.entity_id
_entity_poly.type
_entity_poly.pdbx_seq_one_letter_code
_entity_poly.pdbx_strand_id
1 'polypeptide(L)' 'MSFSELSERSGIGPDALGELLDGREDFTVVDLVRIADVLGIPVTALLPGAAGDDS' A
#
# COMPACT_ATOMS: atom_id res chain seq x y z
N MET A 1 6.39 -11.42 -3.78
CA MET A 1 6.60 -10.86 -2.43
C MET A 1 5.53 -11.42 -1.52
N SER A 2 5.87 -11.82 -0.28
CA SER A 2 4.86 -12.27 0.70
C SER A 2 4.32 -11.11 1.54
N PHE A 3 3.18 -11.30 2.21
CA PHE A 3 2.58 -10.29 3.10
C PHE A 3 3.52 -9.90 4.25
N SER A 4 4.12 -10.89 4.93
CA SER A 4 5.09 -10.65 5.99
C SER A 4 6.29 -9.83 5.51
N GLU A 5 6.80 -10.16 4.33
CA GLU A 5 7.93 -9.43 3.74
C GLU A 5 7.56 -8.00 3.35
N LEU A 6 6.33 -7.76 2.89
CA LEU A 6 5.80 -6.41 2.62
C LEU A 6 5.69 -5.60 3.91
N SER A 7 5.14 -6.20 4.96
CA SER A 7 5.03 -5.61 6.29
C SER A 7 6.41 -5.21 6.84
N GLU A 8 7.37 -6.14 6.85
CA GLU A 8 8.73 -5.88 7.33
C GLU A 8 9.43 -4.78 6.53
N ARG A 9 9.32 -4.80 5.20
CA ARG A 9 10.01 -3.83 4.33
C ARG A 9 9.35 -2.46 4.29
N SER A 10 8.03 -2.39 4.44
CA SER A 10 7.30 -1.12 4.52
C SER A 10 7.39 -0.49 5.92
N GLY A 11 7.79 -1.26 6.94
CA GLY A 11 7.78 -0.81 8.33
C GLY A 11 6.36 -0.62 8.89
N ILE A 12 5.36 -1.20 8.22
CA ILE A 12 3.97 -1.25 8.68
C ILE A 12 3.77 -2.63 9.30
N GLY A 13 3.40 -2.70 10.58
CA GLY A 13 3.18 -3.98 11.26
C GLY A 13 2.12 -4.83 10.54
N PRO A 14 2.19 -6.17 10.63
CA PRO A 14 1.32 -7.06 9.86
C PRO A 14 -0.15 -6.88 10.22
N ASP A 15 -0.48 -6.64 11.49
CA ASP A 15 -1.84 -6.34 11.91
C ASP A 15 -2.36 -5.03 11.31
N ALA A 16 -1.56 -3.94 11.40
CA ALA A 16 -1.92 -2.65 10.84
C ALA A 16 -2.05 -2.68 9.31
N LEU A 17 -1.15 -3.38 8.63
CA LEU A 17 -1.23 -3.57 7.18
C LEU A 17 -2.48 -4.37 6.79
N GLY A 18 -2.89 -5.33 7.62
CA GLY A 18 -4.13 -6.08 7.45
C GLY A 18 -5.37 -5.19 7.54
N GLU A 19 -5.46 -4.35 8.59
CA GLU A 19 -6.59 -3.42 8.77
C GLU A 19 -6.69 -2.40 7.62
N LEU A 20 -5.55 -1.90 7.13
CA LEU A 20 -5.47 -1.01 5.98
C LEU A 20 -5.97 -1.68 4.68
N LEU A 21 -5.55 -2.93 4.42
CA LEU A 21 -5.96 -3.68 3.22
C LEU A 21 -7.41 -4.16 3.29
N ASP A 22 -7.91 -4.47 4.48
CA ASP A 22 -9.32 -4.78 4.73
C ASP A 22 -10.23 -3.54 4.62
N GLY A 23 -9.65 -2.34 4.44
CA GLY A 23 -10.39 -1.07 4.37
C GLY A 23 -11.02 -0.66 5.70
N ARG A 24 -10.53 -1.21 6.82
CA ARG A 24 -10.93 -0.80 8.17
C ARG A 24 -10.26 0.50 8.58
N GLU A 25 -9.10 0.78 8.00
CA GLU A 25 -8.36 2.03 8.13
C GLU A 25 -8.00 2.59 6.76
N ASP A 26 -7.98 3.93 6.64
CA ASP A 26 -7.52 4.60 5.43
C ASP A 26 -5.98 4.64 5.39
N PHE A 27 -5.41 4.38 4.21
CA PHE A 27 -3.98 4.59 4.00
C PHE A 27 -3.60 6.06 4.14
N THR A 28 -2.59 6.34 4.96
CA THR A 28 -1.96 7.66 4.92
C THR A 28 -1.05 7.77 3.70
N VAL A 29 -0.75 9.00 3.28
CA VAL A 29 0.22 9.24 2.20
C VAL A 29 1.59 8.63 2.52
N VAL A 30 1.98 8.59 3.80
CA VAL A 30 3.25 8.00 4.24
C VAL A 30 3.25 6.49 4.01
N ASP A 31 2.14 5.81 4.32
CA ASP A 31 1.99 4.37 4.11
C ASP A 31 2.05 4.02 2.63
N LEU A 32 1.33 4.79 1.79
CA LEU A 32 1.36 4.61 0.34
C LEU A 32 2.76 4.79 -0.24
N VAL A 33 3.50 5.82 0.19
CA VAL A 33 4.89 6.05 -0.28
C VAL A 33 5.79 4.87 0.09
N ARG A 34 5.68 4.36 1.33
CA ARG A 34 6.49 3.22 1.79
C ARG A 34 6.16 1.95 1.02
N ILE A 35 4.88 1.65 0.83
CA ILE A 35 4.42 0.48 0.07
C ILE A 35 4.87 0.59 -1.39
N ALA A 36 4.72 1.76 -2.01
CA ALA A 36 5.13 2.00 -3.39
C ALA A 36 6.64 1.82 -3.59
N ASP A 37 7.46 2.34 -2.67
CA ASP A 37 8.92 2.19 -2.68
C ASP A 37 9.33 0.72 -2.58
N VAL A 38 8.70 -0.04 -1.68
CA VAL A 38 8.95 -1.48 -1.51
C VAL A 38 8.57 -2.29 -2.75
N LEU A 39 7.46 -1.92 -3.40
CA LEU A 39 6.98 -2.52 -4.64
C LEU A 39 7.76 -2.05 -5.88
N GLY A 40 8.59 -0.99 -5.76
CA GLY A 40 9.33 -0.41 -6.86
C GLY A 40 8.45 0.29 -7.90
N ILE A 41 7.27 0.76 -7.49
CA ILE A 41 6.29 1.45 -8.35
C ILE A 41 6.13 2.91 -7.89
N PRO A 42 5.68 3.82 -8.77
CA PRO A 42 5.34 5.17 -8.32
C PRO A 42 4.12 5.14 -7.39
N VAL A 43 4.12 5.97 -6.34
CA VAL A 43 3.01 6.08 -5.39
C VAL A 43 1.68 6.43 -6.05
N THR A 44 1.73 7.13 -7.19
CA THR A 44 0.55 7.44 -7.99
C THR A 44 -0.15 6.18 -8.49
N ALA A 45 0.55 5.06 -8.69
CA ALA A 45 -0.04 3.79 -9.09
C ALA A 45 -0.93 3.14 -8.01
N LEU A 46 -0.78 3.55 -6.75
CA LEU A 46 -1.61 3.09 -5.63
C LEU A 46 -2.84 3.97 -5.41
N LEU A 47 -2.93 5.13 -6.08
CA LEU A 47 -4.05 6.04 -5.91
C LEU A 47 -5.27 5.56 -6.71
N PRO A 48 -6.48 5.67 -6.16
CA PRO A 48 -7.71 5.42 -6.91
C PRO A 48 -7.79 6.40 -8.09
N GLY A 49 -7.84 5.87 -9.32
CA GLY A 49 -7.76 6.62 -10.58
C GLY A 49 -6.48 6.40 -11.39
N ALA A 50 -5.51 5.63 -10.87
CA ALA A 50 -4.30 5.26 -11.61
C ALA A 50 -4.51 4.06 -12.54
N ALA A 51 -5.41 3.14 -12.17
CA ALA A 51 -6.08 2.30 -13.16
C ALA A 51 -6.95 3.24 -13.96
N GLY A 52 -6.59 3.48 -15.22
CA GLY A 52 -7.36 4.34 -16.10
C GLY A 52 -8.84 4.00 -16.00
N ASP A 53 -9.64 5.03 -15.84
CA ASP A 53 -11.08 5.03 -16.10
C ASP A 53 -11.30 4.36 -17.48
N ASP A 54 -11.51 3.04 -17.49
CA ASP A 54 -12.11 2.35 -18.62
C ASP A 54 -13.61 2.45 -18.38
N SER A 55 -14.20 3.37 -19.14
CA SER A 55 -15.57 3.86 -19.07
C SER A 55 -16.65 2.78 -19.21
#